data_AF-A0A7X0XU74-F1
#
_entry.id   AF-A0A7X0XU74-F1
#
_cell.length_a   1.000
_cell.length_b   1.000
_cell.length_c   1.000
_cell.angle_alpha   90.00
_cell.angle_beta   90.00
_cell.angle_gamma   90.00
#
_symmetry.space_group_name_H-M   'P 1'
#
loop_
_entity.id
_entity.type
_entity.pdbx_description
1 polymer ?
#
loop_
_entity_poly.entity_id
_entity_poly.type
_entity_poly.pdbx_seq_one_letter_code
_entity_poly.pdbx_strand_id
1 'polypeptide(L)'
;VGMSTRFMARNALERRVLVNTIGPFWDANEVWLLTAGGAIFAAFPNWYATMFSGYYIPLVFLLLALIGRGVSFEFRGQKDSALWIKTWDWVIFFGSILPPFLFGVLFASLIQGMPINSDMDMYAGFFDYITVFSVWGGLTITLMCLLHGLLFITLRTEDDIQDRARRMAKRVWFITVPVLLIFVVLAYFNTDMFQVRPVLVPLMIG
;
A
#
# COMPACT_ATOMS: atom_id res chain seq x y z
N VAL A 1 -7.54 3.41 -6.65
CA VAL A 1 -8.99 3.44 -6.94
C VAL A 1 -9.85 3.10 -5.73
N GLY A 2 -9.68 1.94 -5.09
CA GLY A 2 -10.52 1.54 -3.95
C GLY A 2 -10.55 2.55 -2.79
N MET A 3 -9.42 3.18 -2.45
CA MET A 3 -9.36 4.28 -1.46
C MET A 3 -10.28 5.45 -1.84
N SER A 4 -10.28 5.89 -3.10
CA SER A 4 -11.04 7.07 -3.55
C SER A 4 -12.56 6.88 -3.60
N THR A 5 -13.05 5.63 -3.49
CA THR A 5 -14.50 5.33 -3.56
C THR A 5 -15.33 6.06 -2.51
N ARG A 6 -14.77 6.35 -1.32
CA ARG A 6 -15.53 6.98 -0.23
C ARG A 6 -15.54 8.50 -0.29
N PHE A 7 -14.42 9.12 -0.66
CA PHE A 7 -14.27 10.58 -0.59
C PHE A 7 -14.41 11.28 -1.95
N MET A 8 -14.31 10.57 -3.07
CA MET A 8 -14.45 11.16 -4.40
C MET A 8 -15.84 10.96 -5.02
N ALA A 9 -16.43 9.78 -4.82
CA ALA A 9 -17.73 9.46 -5.40
C ALA A 9 -18.88 10.04 -4.58
N ARG A 10 -19.79 10.76 -5.25
CA ARG A 10 -20.93 11.45 -4.63
C ARG A 10 -22.11 10.52 -4.33
N ASN A 11 -22.30 9.49 -5.15
CA ASN A 11 -23.44 8.57 -5.05
C ASN A 11 -23.01 7.12 -5.31
N ALA A 12 -23.95 6.18 -5.12
CA ALA A 12 -23.69 4.75 -5.28
C ALA A 12 -23.33 4.37 -6.74
N LEU A 13 -23.87 5.09 -7.72
CA LEU A 13 -23.57 4.87 -9.14
C LEU A 13 -22.12 5.22 -9.44
N GLU A 14 -21.65 6.40 -9.02
CA GLU A 14 -20.24 6.80 -9.17
C GLU A 14 -19.30 5.81 -8.48
N ARG A 15 -19.65 5.32 -7.27
CA ARG A 15 -18.85 4.27 -6.59
C ARG A 15 -18.74 3.01 -7.43
N ARG A 16 -19.85 2.58 -8.04
CA ARG A 16 -19.87 1.42 -8.93
C ARG A 16 -19.02 1.65 -10.17
N VAL A 17 -19.08 2.83 -10.79
CA VAL A 17 -18.23 3.21 -11.93
C VAL A 17 -16.75 3.06 -11.55
N LEU A 18 -16.34 3.62 -10.41
CA LEU A 18 -14.95 3.51 -9.94
C LEU A 18 -14.51 2.06 -9.74
N VAL A 19 -15.32 1.24 -9.05
CA VAL A 19 -14.99 -0.18 -8.83
C VAL A 19 -14.89 -0.93 -10.16
N ASN A 20 -15.81 -0.68 -11.09
CA ASN A 20 -15.80 -1.32 -12.41
C ASN A 20 -14.55 -0.98 -13.24
N THR A 21 -13.92 0.19 -13.02
CA THR A 21 -12.67 0.54 -13.73
C THR A 21 -11.50 -0.40 -13.43
N ILE A 22 -11.52 -1.06 -12.26
CA ILE A 22 -10.45 -1.99 -11.82
C ILE A 22 -10.89 -3.45 -11.82
N GLY A 23 -12.19 -3.74 -11.85
CA GLY A 23 -12.74 -5.09 -11.75
C GLY A 23 -12.03 -6.14 -12.63
N PRO A 24 -11.85 -5.91 -13.94
CA PRO A 24 -11.23 -6.90 -14.83
C PRO A 24 -9.75 -7.22 -14.56
N PHE A 25 -9.06 -6.36 -13.82
CA PHE A 25 -7.61 -6.44 -13.63
C PHE A 25 -7.22 -6.68 -12.17
N TRP A 26 -8.18 -6.57 -11.26
CA TRP A 26 -7.94 -6.62 -9.82
C TRP A 26 -7.28 -7.95 -9.41
N ASP A 27 -7.92 -9.06 -9.76
CA ASP A 27 -7.51 -10.41 -9.39
C ASP A 27 -6.13 -10.76 -9.99
N ALA A 28 -5.92 -10.39 -11.27
CA ALA A 28 -4.63 -10.53 -11.93
C ALA A 28 -3.50 -9.73 -11.24
N ASN A 29 -3.82 -8.59 -10.62
CA ASN A 29 -2.84 -7.82 -9.87
C ASN A 29 -2.45 -8.48 -8.54
N GLU A 30 -3.32 -9.30 -7.93
CA GLU A 30 -2.97 -10.04 -6.71
C GLU A 30 -1.95 -11.14 -6.98
N VAL A 31 -1.95 -11.71 -8.20
CA VAL A 31 -0.95 -12.70 -8.61
C VAL A 31 0.46 -12.15 -8.51
N TRP A 32 0.69 -10.88 -8.85
CA TRP A 32 2.02 -10.26 -8.72
C TRP A 32 2.53 -10.27 -7.27
N LEU A 33 1.64 -10.09 -6.30
CA LEU A 33 2.00 -10.15 -4.89
C LEU A 33 2.35 -11.58 -4.46
N LEU A 34 1.55 -12.57 -4.89
CA LEU A 34 1.81 -13.98 -4.62
C LEU A 34 3.13 -14.44 -5.26
N THR A 35 3.37 -14.06 -6.51
CA THR A 35 4.60 -14.36 -7.23
C THR A 35 5.80 -13.71 -6.56
N ALA A 36 5.70 -12.45 -6.09
CA ALA A 36 6.78 -11.82 -5.34
C ALA A 36 7.13 -12.62 -4.07
N GLY A 37 6.14 -13.04 -3.30
CA GLY A 37 6.35 -13.89 -2.12
C GLY A 37 6.97 -15.25 -2.47
N GLY A 38 6.44 -15.94 -3.47
CA GLY A 38 6.95 -17.24 -3.92
C GLY A 38 8.36 -17.17 -4.52
N ALA A 39 8.67 -16.09 -5.25
CA ALA A 39 10.01 -15.86 -5.79
C ALA A 39 11.04 -15.59 -4.68
N ILE A 40 10.68 -14.83 -3.64
CA ILE A 40 11.54 -14.63 -2.47
C ILE A 40 11.76 -15.97 -1.75
N PHE A 41 10.72 -16.78 -1.57
CA PHE A 41 10.85 -18.12 -0.99
C PHE A 41 11.82 -19.01 -1.78
N ALA A 42 11.71 -19.02 -3.12
CA ALA A 42 12.55 -19.84 -3.98
C ALA A 42 14.00 -19.35 -4.08
N ALA A 43 14.22 -18.03 -4.18
CA ALA A 43 15.55 -17.45 -4.39
C ALA A 43 16.30 -17.18 -3.07
N PHE A 44 15.59 -16.78 -2.01
CA PHE A 44 16.16 -16.34 -0.73
C PHE A 44 15.37 -16.92 0.46
N PRO A 45 15.41 -18.25 0.67
CA PRO A 45 14.56 -18.93 1.65
C PRO A 45 14.76 -18.43 3.09
N ASN A 46 15.99 -18.10 3.49
CA ASN A 46 16.23 -17.59 4.83
C ASN A 46 15.66 -16.18 5.03
N TRP A 47 15.76 -15.30 4.01
CA TRP A 47 15.10 -13.99 4.06
C TRP A 47 13.59 -14.12 4.15
N TYR A 48 13.01 -15.04 3.36
CA TYR A 48 11.60 -15.35 3.43
C TYR A 48 11.20 -15.78 4.85
N ALA A 49 11.92 -16.74 5.43
CA ALA A 49 11.62 -17.28 6.75
C ALA A 49 11.66 -16.19 7.84
N THR A 50 12.77 -15.45 7.94
CA THR A 50 12.95 -14.39 8.94
C THR A 50 11.93 -13.26 8.79
N MET A 51 11.65 -12.83 7.55
CA MET A 51 10.70 -11.75 7.30
C MET A 51 9.27 -12.18 7.65
N PHE A 52 8.82 -13.35 7.21
CA PHE A 52 7.46 -13.81 7.47
C PHE A 52 7.22 -14.21 8.93
N SER A 53 8.22 -14.79 9.60
CA SER A 53 8.12 -15.14 11.03
C SER A 53 8.16 -13.89 11.91
N GLY A 54 9.09 -12.97 11.66
CA GLY A 54 9.23 -11.79 12.50
C GLY A 54 8.12 -10.75 12.26
N TYR A 55 7.69 -10.51 11.01
CA TYR A 55 6.54 -9.63 10.72
C TYR A 55 5.19 -10.35 10.80
N TYR A 56 5.08 -11.47 11.51
CA TYR A 56 3.89 -12.31 11.53
C TYR A 56 2.59 -11.52 11.78
N ILE A 57 2.56 -10.71 12.85
CA ILE A 57 1.35 -9.94 13.20
C ILE A 57 0.99 -8.91 12.12
N PRO A 58 1.89 -8.01 11.67
CA PRO A 58 1.62 -7.12 10.54
C PRO A 58 1.16 -7.83 9.26
N LEU A 59 1.78 -8.95 8.91
CA LEU A 59 1.46 -9.72 7.71
C LEU A 59 0.10 -10.42 7.80
N VAL A 60 -0.32 -10.86 9.00
CA VAL A 60 -1.69 -11.37 9.22
C VAL A 60 -2.72 -10.27 9.03
N PHE A 61 -2.50 -9.07 9.59
CA PHE A 61 -3.41 -7.93 9.36
C PHE A 61 -3.46 -7.51 7.90
N LEU A 62 -2.32 -7.51 7.22
CA LEU A 62 -2.22 -7.29 5.78
C LEU A 62 -3.06 -8.33 5.02
N LEU A 63 -2.88 -9.62 5.31
CA LEU A 63 -3.63 -10.71 4.68
C LEU A 63 -5.14 -10.54 4.88
N LEU A 64 -5.59 -10.25 6.10
CA LEU A 64 -7.01 -10.00 6.40
C LEU A 64 -7.56 -8.80 5.62
N ALA A 65 -6.77 -7.73 5.46
CA ALA A 65 -7.16 -6.57 4.66
C ALA A 65 -7.28 -6.91 3.17
N LEU A 66 -6.36 -7.72 2.63
CA LEU A 66 -6.39 -8.21 1.25
C LEU A 66 -7.61 -9.11 0.99
N ILE A 67 -7.84 -10.10 1.88
CA ILE A 67 -9.02 -10.98 1.82
C ILE A 67 -10.31 -10.16 1.87
N GLY A 68 -10.40 -9.24 2.85
CA GLY A 68 -11.56 -8.36 2.98
C GLY A 68 -11.83 -7.58 1.70
N ARG A 69 -10.78 -7.04 1.05
CA ARG A 69 -10.91 -6.36 -0.23
C ARG A 69 -11.41 -7.28 -1.34
N GLY A 70 -10.83 -8.46 -1.51
CA GLY A 70 -11.27 -9.43 -2.54
C GLY A 70 -12.75 -9.78 -2.39
N VAL A 71 -13.13 -10.24 -1.20
CA VAL A 71 -14.53 -10.60 -0.87
C VAL A 71 -15.46 -9.41 -1.06
N SER A 72 -15.02 -8.19 -0.72
CA SER A 72 -15.86 -7.00 -0.85
C SER A 72 -16.24 -6.66 -2.29
N PHE A 73 -15.38 -6.95 -3.29
CA PHE A 73 -15.74 -6.70 -4.68
C PHE A 73 -16.81 -7.66 -5.18
N GLU A 74 -16.75 -8.93 -4.78
CA GLU A 74 -17.72 -9.95 -5.16
C GLU A 74 -19.06 -9.78 -4.43
N PHE A 75 -19.02 -9.51 -3.12
CA PHE A 75 -20.21 -9.56 -2.28
C PHE A 75 -21.00 -8.26 -2.26
N ARG A 76 -20.37 -7.12 -2.58
CA ARG A 76 -21.03 -5.81 -2.58
C ARG A 76 -22.32 -5.77 -3.40
N GLY A 77 -22.35 -6.46 -4.54
CA GLY A 77 -23.48 -6.48 -5.46
C GLY A 77 -24.55 -7.55 -5.19
N GLN A 78 -24.32 -8.46 -4.24
CA GLN A 78 -25.18 -9.65 -4.07
C GLN A 78 -26.47 -9.40 -3.30
N LYS A 79 -26.56 -8.31 -2.54
CA LYS A 79 -27.77 -7.96 -1.78
C LYS A 79 -28.12 -6.50 -1.98
N ASP A 80 -29.36 -6.25 -2.39
CA ASP A 80 -29.89 -4.89 -2.57
C ASP A 80 -30.34 -4.30 -1.23
N SER A 81 -29.36 -4.01 -0.37
CA SER A 81 -29.58 -3.38 0.93
C SER A 81 -28.59 -2.25 1.14
N ALA A 82 -29.08 -1.08 1.51
CA ALA A 82 -28.24 0.10 1.73
C ALA A 82 -27.18 -0.13 2.82
N LEU A 83 -27.52 -0.85 3.90
CA LEU A 83 -26.57 -1.21 4.95
C LEU A 83 -25.49 -2.17 4.43
N TRP A 84 -25.88 -3.17 3.63
CA TRP A 84 -24.96 -4.14 3.03
C TRP A 84 -23.93 -3.44 2.14
N ILE A 85 -24.40 -2.63 1.19
CA ILE A 85 -23.53 -1.88 0.27
C ILE A 85 -22.61 -0.94 1.04
N LYS A 86 -23.11 -0.26 2.08
CA LYS A 86 -22.31 0.65 2.91
C LYS A 86 -21.21 -0.08 3.69
N THR A 87 -21.49 -1.27 4.21
CA THR A 87 -20.49 -2.11 4.89
C THR A 87 -19.38 -2.51 3.93
N TRP A 88 -19.73 -3.03 2.74
CA TRP A 88 -18.72 -3.42 1.76
C TRP A 88 -17.95 -2.23 1.17
N ASP A 89 -18.59 -1.07 1.00
CA ASP A 89 -17.88 0.17 0.64
C ASP A 89 -16.79 0.53 1.68
N TRP A 90 -17.03 0.28 2.98
CA TRP A 90 -16.02 0.48 4.03
C TRP A 90 -14.91 -0.57 3.97
N VAL A 91 -15.27 -1.84 3.73
CA VAL A 91 -14.28 -2.91 3.58
C VAL A 91 -13.37 -2.66 2.37
N ILE A 92 -13.92 -2.22 1.22
CA ILE A 92 -13.14 -1.80 0.05
C ILE A 92 -12.17 -0.67 0.44
N PHE A 93 -12.66 0.32 1.17
CA PHE A 93 -11.85 1.47 1.57
C PHE A 93 -10.67 1.05 2.45
N PHE A 94 -10.94 0.35 3.55
CA PHE A 94 -9.90 -0.08 4.49
C PHE A 94 -8.98 -1.14 3.88
N GLY A 95 -9.54 -2.10 3.14
CA GLY A 95 -8.76 -3.10 2.40
C GLY A 95 -7.94 -2.51 1.25
N SER A 96 -8.18 -1.26 0.85
CA SER A 96 -7.35 -0.55 -0.12
C SER A 96 -6.30 0.36 0.52
N ILE A 97 -6.54 0.88 1.72
CA ILE A 97 -5.61 1.78 2.42
C ILE A 97 -4.60 1.03 3.29
N LEU A 98 -5.04 -0.04 3.96
CA LEU A 98 -4.20 -0.78 4.90
C LEU A 98 -3.03 -1.50 4.21
N PRO A 99 -3.20 -2.20 3.07
CA PRO A 99 -2.07 -2.90 2.46
C PRO A 99 -0.88 -2.02 2.08
N PRO A 100 -1.04 -0.91 1.33
CA PRO A 100 0.11 -0.06 1.01
C PRO A 100 0.71 0.61 2.25
N PHE A 101 -0.11 0.93 3.26
CA PHE A 101 0.40 1.47 4.52
C PHE A 101 1.27 0.45 5.26
N LEU A 102 0.76 -0.76 5.47
CA LEU A 102 1.47 -1.83 6.17
C LEU A 102 2.73 -2.25 5.41
N PHE A 103 2.68 -2.35 4.08
CA PHE A 103 3.88 -2.60 3.28
C PHE A 103 4.90 -1.46 3.40
N GLY A 104 4.47 -0.20 3.37
CA GLY A 104 5.39 0.92 3.53
C GLY A 104 6.07 0.93 4.91
N VAL A 105 5.34 0.60 5.99
CA VAL A 105 5.91 0.42 7.33
C VAL A 105 6.89 -0.74 7.36
N LEU A 106 6.50 -1.88 6.79
CA LEU A 106 7.34 -3.08 6.73
C LEU A 106 8.64 -2.81 5.97
N PHE A 107 8.58 -2.27 4.76
CA PHE A 107 9.79 -2.00 3.97
C PHE A 107 10.66 -0.90 4.59
N ALA A 108 10.07 0.16 5.14
CA ALA A 108 10.86 1.20 5.79
C ALA A 108 11.55 0.69 7.07
N SER A 109 10.88 -0.11 7.91
CA SER A 109 11.53 -0.74 9.06
C SER A 109 12.62 -1.75 8.66
N LEU A 110 12.41 -2.52 7.58
CA LEU A 110 13.46 -3.38 7.02
C LEU A 110 14.70 -2.59 6.60
N ILE A 111 14.53 -1.44 5.93
CA ILE A 111 15.65 -0.58 5.51
C ILE A 111 16.31 0.09 6.73
N GLN A 112 15.55 0.41 7.78
CA GLN A 112 16.06 0.94 9.04
C GLN A 112 16.96 -0.06 9.78
N GLY A 113 16.76 -1.35 9.53
CA GLY A 113 17.43 -2.44 10.23
C GLY A 113 16.57 -2.97 11.37
N MET A 114 16.55 -4.29 11.49
CA MET A 114 15.76 -5.01 12.50
C MET A 114 16.68 -5.86 13.39
N PRO A 115 16.30 -6.11 14.66
CA PRO A 115 17.08 -6.93 15.58
C PRO A 115 16.99 -8.42 15.17
N ILE A 116 17.96 -8.86 14.38
CA ILE A 116 18.10 -10.25 13.91
C ILE A 116 19.37 -10.85 14.55
N ASN A 117 19.25 -12.03 15.16
CA ASN A 117 20.38 -12.71 15.78
C ASN A 117 21.22 -13.51 14.75
N SER A 118 22.28 -14.17 15.21
CA SER A 118 23.13 -15.03 14.36
C SER A 118 22.41 -16.23 13.74
N ASP A 119 21.32 -16.67 14.38
CA ASP A 119 20.51 -17.81 13.93
C ASP A 119 19.39 -17.39 12.96
N MET A 120 19.39 -16.13 12.52
CA MET A 120 18.41 -15.53 11.60
C MET A 120 17.00 -15.38 12.20
N ASP A 121 16.88 -15.40 13.53
CA ASP A 121 15.65 -15.12 14.24
C ASP A 121 15.52 -13.63 14.54
N MET A 122 14.33 -13.08 14.24
CA MET A 122 14.02 -11.67 14.49
C MET A 122 13.29 -11.50 15.82
N TYR A 123 13.88 -10.76 16.75
CA TYR A 123 13.31 -10.47 18.08
C TYR A 123 12.91 -9.00 18.18
N ALA A 124 11.97 -8.59 17.35
CA ALA A 124 11.52 -7.19 17.33
C ALA A 124 10.31 -6.97 18.26
N GLY A 125 10.43 -5.93 19.09
CA GLY A 125 9.34 -5.37 19.86
C GLY A 125 8.51 -4.36 19.06
N PHE A 126 7.42 -3.87 19.64
CA PHE A 126 6.48 -2.97 18.96
C PHE A 126 7.15 -1.71 18.37
N PHE A 127 8.09 -1.12 19.11
CA PHE A 127 8.77 0.11 18.70
C PHE A 127 9.87 -0.10 17.66
N ASP A 128 10.29 -1.33 17.40
CA ASP A 128 11.19 -1.63 16.29
C ASP A 128 10.44 -1.57 14.95
N TYR A 129 9.17 -2.02 14.95
CA TYR A 129 8.30 -1.91 13.77
C TYR A 129 7.77 -0.49 13.55
N ILE A 130 7.36 0.17 14.63
CA ILE A 130 6.64 1.45 14.60
C ILE A 130 7.56 2.57 15.07
N THR A 131 8.35 3.09 14.13
CA THR A 131 9.19 4.26 14.30
C THR A 131 8.60 5.43 13.52
N VAL A 132 9.09 6.65 13.79
CA VAL A 132 8.72 7.82 12.98
C VAL A 132 9.05 7.57 11.51
N PHE A 133 10.20 6.96 11.23
CA PHE A 133 10.63 6.64 9.88
C PHE A 133 9.73 5.60 9.20
N SER A 134 9.40 4.50 9.89
CA SER A 134 8.59 3.43 9.29
C SER A 134 7.14 3.88 9.03
N VAL A 135 6.53 4.60 9.97
CA VAL A 135 5.19 5.18 9.80
C VAL A 135 5.17 6.18 8.65
N TRP A 136 6.23 6.99 8.50
CA TRP A 136 6.35 7.92 7.38
C TRP A 136 6.52 7.20 6.04
N GLY A 137 7.23 6.07 6.01
CA GLY A 137 7.28 5.16 4.86
C GLY A 137 5.89 4.62 4.48
N GLY A 138 5.12 4.17 5.47
CA GLY A 138 3.72 3.77 5.31
C GLY A 138 2.85 4.87 4.69
N LEU A 139 2.96 6.09 5.20
CA LEU A 139 2.24 7.25 4.67
C LEU A 139 2.64 7.56 3.23
N THR A 140 3.95 7.53 2.94
CA THR A 140 4.52 7.81 1.61
C THR A 140 3.97 6.85 0.57
N ILE A 141 4.08 5.54 0.81
CA ILE A 141 3.59 4.51 -0.11
C ILE A 141 2.06 4.60 -0.29
N THR A 142 1.33 4.87 0.79
CA THR A 142 -0.13 5.04 0.72
C THR A 142 -0.53 6.21 -0.19
N LEU A 143 0.12 7.36 -0.05
CA LEU A 143 -0.14 8.54 -0.87
C LEU A 143 0.26 8.33 -2.33
N MET A 144 1.39 7.66 -2.58
CA MET A 144 1.80 7.29 -3.94
C MET A 144 0.80 6.35 -4.60
N CYS A 145 0.32 5.32 -3.90
CA CYS A 145 -0.73 4.42 -4.40
C CYS A 145 -2.06 5.16 -4.63
N LEU A 146 -2.42 6.10 -3.76
CA LEU A 146 -3.60 6.94 -3.95
C LEU A 146 -3.46 7.79 -5.22
N LEU A 147 -2.34 8.51 -5.36
CA LEU A 147 -2.05 9.34 -6.53
C LEU A 147 -2.10 8.52 -7.82
N HIS A 148 -1.44 7.36 -7.85
CA HIS A 148 -1.47 6.44 -8.99
C HIS A 148 -2.91 6.01 -9.31
N GLY A 149 -3.69 5.64 -8.29
CA GLY A 149 -5.09 5.29 -8.46
C GLY A 149 -5.95 6.43 -9.02
N LEU A 150 -5.68 7.69 -8.66
CA LEU A 150 -6.40 8.85 -9.19
C LEU A 150 -6.02 9.12 -10.63
N LEU A 151 -4.74 9.08 -10.98
CA LEU A 151 -4.28 9.22 -12.36
C LEU A 151 -4.89 8.12 -13.24
N PHE A 152 -4.93 6.88 -12.77
CA PHE A 152 -5.61 5.79 -13.47
C PHE A 152 -7.10 6.09 -13.72
N ILE A 153 -7.83 6.62 -12.73
CA ILE A 153 -9.24 6.99 -12.93
C ILE A 153 -9.40 8.06 -14.02
N THR A 154 -8.48 9.02 -14.10
CA THR A 154 -8.53 10.05 -15.16
C THR A 154 -8.36 9.46 -16.56
N LEU A 155 -7.74 8.30 -16.69
CA LEU A 155 -7.60 7.57 -17.96
C LEU A 155 -8.79 6.66 -18.27
N ARG A 156 -9.64 6.37 -17.28
CA ARG A 156 -10.71 5.35 -17.36
C ARG A 156 -12.13 5.89 -17.20
N THR A 157 -12.27 7.19 -16.98
CA THR A 157 -13.57 7.85 -16.78
C THR A 157 -13.65 9.13 -17.61
N GLU A 158 -14.87 9.60 -17.83
CA GLU A 158 -15.18 10.82 -18.57
C GLU A 158 -15.96 11.82 -17.70
N ASP A 159 -16.17 13.02 -18.22
CA ASP A 159 -16.99 14.09 -17.62
C ASP A 159 -16.60 14.46 -16.17
N ASP A 160 -17.61 14.67 -15.31
CA ASP A 160 -17.46 15.17 -13.95
C ASP A 160 -16.58 14.27 -13.06
N ILE A 161 -16.61 12.94 -13.27
CA ILE A 161 -15.76 12.00 -12.51
C ILE A 161 -14.29 12.19 -12.92
N GLN A 162 -14.01 12.31 -14.22
CA GLN A 162 -12.66 12.52 -14.73
C GLN A 162 -12.08 13.83 -14.21
N ASP A 163 -12.84 14.91 -14.31
CA ASP A 163 -12.41 16.24 -13.87
C ASP A 163 -12.18 16.31 -12.36
N ARG A 164 -13.04 15.65 -11.56
CA ARG A 164 -12.87 15.54 -10.12
C ARG A 164 -11.64 14.71 -9.77
N ALA A 165 -11.40 13.60 -10.47
CA ALA A 165 -10.19 12.79 -10.30
C ALA A 165 -8.93 13.59 -10.63
N ARG A 166 -8.91 14.37 -11.72
CA ARG A 166 -7.77 15.25 -12.10
C ARG A 166 -7.49 16.31 -11.04
N ARG A 167 -8.51 17.04 -10.59
CA ARG A 167 -8.36 18.05 -9.54
C ARG A 167 -7.82 17.45 -8.24
N MET A 168 -8.32 16.27 -7.87
CA MET A 168 -7.88 15.60 -6.66
C MET A 168 -6.48 15.02 -6.80
N ALA A 169 -6.13 14.45 -7.95
CA ALA A 169 -4.77 13.99 -8.26
C ALA A 169 -3.77 15.14 -8.13
N LYS A 170 -4.09 16.33 -8.66
CA LYS A 170 -3.24 17.52 -8.52
C LYS A 170 -3.04 17.92 -7.05
N ARG A 171 -4.10 17.92 -6.24
CA ARG A 171 -3.98 18.22 -4.79
C ARG A 171 -3.14 17.16 -4.06
N VAL A 172 -3.41 15.88 -4.31
CA VAL A 172 -2.66 14.78 -3.69
C VAL A 172 -1.20 14.80 -4.14
N TRP A 173 -0.89 15.19 -5.38
CA TRP A 173 0.47 15.35 -5.87
C TRP A 173 1.27 16.38 -5.04
N PHE A 174 0.68 17.56 -4.80
CA PHE A 174 1.32 18.60 -3.97
C PHE A 174 1.53 18.19 -2.50
N ILE A 175 0.84 17.15 -2.02
CA ILE A 175 1.06 16.57 -0.69
C ILE A 175 2.09 15.43 -0.77
N THR A 176 1.97 14.57 -1.79
CA THR A 176 2.79 13.37 -1.97
C THR A 176 4.26 13.72 -2.19
N VAL A 177 4.54 14.76 -2.98
CA VAL A 177 5.92 15.19 -3.27
C VAL A 177 6.66 15.62 -1.99
N PRO A 178 6.15 16.56 -1.17
CA PRO A 178 6.79 16.89 0.11
C PRO A 178 6.92 15.70 1.06
N VAL A 179 5.89 14.84 1.16
CA VAL A 179 5.95 13.65 2.02
C VAL A 179 7.05 12.70 1.57
N LEU A 180 7.20 12.48 0.27
CA LEU A 180 8.28 11.67 -0.31
C LEU A 180 9.65 12.32 -0.06
N LEU A 181 9.79 13.63 -0.21
CA LEU A 181 11.05 14.33 0.08
C LEU A 181 11.43 14.19 1.56
N ILE A 182 10.47 14.33 2.47
CA ILE A 182 10.70 14.10 3.90
C ILE A 182 11.08 12.64 4.16
N PHE A 183 10.46 11.67 3.48
CA PHE A 183 10.83 10.26 3.60
C PHE A 183 12.29 10.03 3.21
N VAL A 184 12.74 10.61 2.10
CA VAL A 184 14.15 10.51 1.65
C VAL A 184 15.10 11.14 2.67
N VAL A 185 14.75 12.31 3.22
CA VAL A 185 15.55 12.96 4.27
C VAL A 185 15.60 12.09 5.53
N LEU A 186 14.47 11.54 5.97
CA LEU A 186 14.43 10.64 7.13
C LEU A 186 15.23 9.36 6.87
N ALA A 187 15.17 8.80 5.66
CA ALA A 187 15.96 7.64 5.28
C ALA A 187 17.46 7.93 5.41
N TYR A 188 17.91 9.12 4.98
CA TYR A 188 19.31 9.54 5.12
C TYR A 188 19.79 9.55 6.59
N PHE A 189 18.94 9.95 7.53
CA PHE A 189 19.32 10.03 8.95
C PHE A 189 19.08 8.74 9.74
N ASN A 190 18.12 7.91 9.34
CA ASN A 190 17.71 6.72 10.09
C ASN A 190 18.28 5.41 9.52
N THR A 191 19.02 5.48 8.41
CA THR A 191 19.57 4.28 7.74
C THR A 191 21.05 4.46 7.49
N ASP A 192 21.80 3.36 7.56
CA ASP A 192 23.23 3.29 7.25
C ASP A 192 23.52 3.15 5.75
N MET A 193 22.46 3.07 4.93
CA MET A 193 22.53 2.81 3.48
C MET A 193 23.49 3.76 2.75
N PHE A 194 23.49 5.04 3.12
CA PHE A 194 24.34 6.07 2.51
C PHE A 194 25.79 6.06 3.02
N GLN A 195 26.04 5.46 4.19
CA GLN A 195 27.38 5.32 4.75
C GLN A 195 28.08 4.06 4.25
N VAL A 196 27.33 2.96 4.09
CA VAL A 196 27.87 1.65 3.65
C VAL A 196 27.99 1.57 2.13
N ARG A 197 27.12 2.25 1.35
CA ARG A 197 27.13 2.23 -0.13
C ARG A 197 27.10 3.64 -0.76
N PRO A 198 28.11 4.48 -0.52
CA PRO A 198 28.09 5.90 -0.90
C PRO A 198 28.06 6.15 -2.42
N VAL A 199 28.50 5.18 -3.25
CA VAL A 199 28.56 5.32 -4.72
C VAL A 199 27.32 4.76 -5.43
N LEU A 200 26.73 3.67 -4.92
CA LEU A 200 25.60 3.00 -5.60
C LEU A 200 24.27 3.76 -5.43
N VAL A 201 24.07 4.41 -4.29
CA VAL A 201 22.79 5.09 -4.00
C VAL A 201 22.60 6.36 -4.85
N PRO A 202 23.60 7.26 -5.00
CA PRO A 202 23.45 8.43 -5.88
C PRO A 202 23.27 8.07 -7.35
N LEU A 203 23.89 6.96 -7.80
CA LEU A 203 23.88 6.52 -9.20
C LEU A 203 22.55 5.86 -9.62
N MET A 204 21.73 5.40 -8.66
CA MET A 204 20.37 4.92 -8.91
C MET A 204 19.30 6.03 -8.81
N ILE A 205 19.63 7.15 -8.16
CA ILE A 205 18.72 8.31 -8.00
C ILE A 205 18.97 9.35 -9.12
N GLY A 206 20.17 9.37 -9.71
CA GLY A 206 20.59 10.27 -10.80
C GLY A 206 20.31 9.73 -12.20
#